data_AF-A0A0G0QFJ8-F1
#
_entry.id   AF-A0A0G0QFJ8-F1
#
_cell.length_a   1.000
_cell.length_b   1.000
_cell.length_c   1.000
_cell.angle_alpha   90.00
_cell.angle_beta   90.00
_cell.angle_gamma   90.00
#
_symmetry.space_group_name_H-M   'P 1'
#
loop_
_entity.id
_entity.type
_entity.pdbx_description
1 polymer ?
#
loop_
_entity_poly.entity_id
_entity_poly.type
_entity_poly.pdbx_seq_one_letter_code
_entity_poly.pdbx_strand_id
1 'polypeptide(L)' 'MNLKTTKTTDVFSRNKRSEIVSRIRSSDTEIEKDVFRFLRANGIHFQKHYKKAAGCPDIALPNKKRAVFIDSDFWHG' A
#
# COMPACT_ATOMS: atom_id res chain seq x y z
N MET A 1 -19.23 28.67 -30.40
CA MET A 1 -18.13 28.97 -29.44
C MET A 1 -18.43 28.22 -28.15
N ASN A 2 -17.63 27.22 -27.78
CA ASN A 2 -17.75 26.56 -26.46
C ASN A 2 -16.35 26.23 -25.97
N LEU A 3 -15.75 27.19 -25.26
CA LEU A 3 -14.51 27.01 -24.52
C LEU A 3 -14.84 26.20 -23.26
N LYS A 4 -14.69 24.87 -23.34
CA LYS A 4 -14.74 24.02 -22.15
C LYS A 4 -13.52 24.33 -21.29
N THR A 5 -13.80 24.85 -20.10
CA THR A 5 -12.88 25.15 -19.01
C THR A 5 -12.09 23.91 -18.57
N THR A 6 -10.81 23.81 -18.94
CA THR A 6 -9.90 22.81 -18.35
C THR A 6 -9.20 23.42 -17.14
N LYS A 7 -9.86 23.39 -15.98
CA LYS A 7 -9.19 23.65 -14.71
C LYS A 7 -8.36 22.40 -14.38
N THR A 8 -7.14 22.31 -14.90
CA THR A 8 -6.24 21.19 -14.66
C THR A 8 -5.32 21.56 -13.49
N THR A 9 -5.75 21.25 -12.26
CA THR A 9 -4.98 21.50 -11.03
C THR A 9 -3.89 20.46 -10.79
N ASP A 10 -3.57 19.64 -11.80
CA ASP A 10 -2.67 18.51 -11.63
C ASP A 10 -1.48 18.59 -12.59
N VAL A 11 -0.29 18.32 -12.06
CA VAL A 11 1.00 18.52 -12.71
C VAL A 11 1.24 17.57 -13.87
N PHE A 12 0.52 16.45 -13.94
CA PHE A 12 0.60 15.49 -15.06
C PHE A 12 -0.62 15.54 -15.99
N SER A 13 -0.40 15.20 -17.26
CA SER A 13 -1.49 14.90 -18.18
C SER A 13 -2.31 13.69 -17.70
N ARG A 14 -3.57 13.59 -18.13
CA ARG A 14 -4.47 12.48 -17.75
C ARG A 14 -3.85 11.11 -18.04
N ASN A 15 -3.27 10.96 -19.23
CA ASN A 15 -2.63 9.71 -19.65
C ASN A 15 -1.42 9.39 -18.77
N LYS A 16 -0.59 10.40 -18.47
CA LYS A 16 0.60 10.22 -17.64
C LYS A 16 0.26 9.83 -16.21
N ARG A 17 -0.81 10.40 -15.64
CA ARG A 17 -1.30 10.02 -14.31
C ARG A 17 -1.79 8.59 -14.25
N SER A 18 -2.57 8.17 -15.23
CA SER A 18 -3.03 6.78 -15.33
C SER A 18 -1.85 5.81 -15.39
N GLU A 19 -0.82 6.15 -16.19
CA GLU A 19 0.44 5.39 -16.27
C GLU A 19 1.17 5.33 -14.92
N ILE A 20 1.28 6.44 -14.19
CA ILE A 20 1.94 6.48 -12.88
C ILE A 20 1.18 5.64 -11.85
N VAL A 21 -0.12 5.87 -11.70
CA VAL A 21 -0.95 5.20 -10.68
C VAL A 21 -1.04 3.70 -10.94
N SER A 22 -1.11 3.27 -12.21
CA SER A 22 -1.13 1.84 -12.57
C SER A 22 0.15 1.07 -12.23
N ARG A 23 1.26 1.77 -11.94
CA ARG A 23 2.52 1.15 -11.47
C ARG A 23 2.56 0.92 -9.97
N ILE A 24 1.64 1.55 -9.21
CA ILE A 24 1.58 1.40 -7.76
C ILE A 24 1.07 -0.01 -7.46
N ARG A 25 1.86 -0.78 -6.70
CA ARG A 25 1.51 -2.15 -6.30
C ARG A 25 0.71 -2.12 -5.01
N SER A 26 -0.20 -3.09 -4.87
CA SER A 26 -1.03 -3.27 -3.67
C SER A 26 -0.39 -4.16 -2.60
N SER A 27 0.79 -4.74 -2.87
CA SER A 27 1.53 -5.59 -1.94
C SER A 27 3.01 -5.68 -2.33
N ASP A 28 3.84 -6.17 -1.41
CA ASP A 28 5.29 -6.23 -1.53
C ASP A 28 5.87 -4.87 -1.98
N THR A 29 5.32 -3.79 -1.40
CA THR A 29 5.88 -2.45 -1.52
C THR A 29 7.25 -2.37 -0.84
N GLU A 30 8.05 -1.34 -1.16
CA GLU A 30 9.36 -1.19 -0.53
C GLU A 30 9.24 -1.01 1.00
N ILE A 31 8.24 -0.26 1.46
CA ILE A 31 7.97 -0.08 2.90
C ILE A 31 7.66 -1.43 3.58
N GLU A 32 6.77 -2.25 2.99
CA GLU A 32 6.49 -3.58 3.52
C GLU A 32 7.76 -4.44 3.60
N LYS A 33 8.56 -4.46 2.54
CA LYS A 33 9.82 -5.22 2.52
C LYS A 33 10.77 -4.75 3.61
N ASP A 34 10.87 -3.45 3.85
CA ASP A 34 11.73 -2.88 4.88
C ASP A 34 11.28 -3.33 6.28
N VAL A 35 9.98 -3.26 6.56
CA VAL A 35 9.40 -3.76 7.81
C VAL A 35 9.60 -5.26 7.96
N PHE A 36 9.38 -6.05 6.90
CA PHE A 36 9.61 -7.50 6.94
C PHE A 36 11.07 -7.84 7.22
N ARG A 37 12.03 -7.12 6.63
CA ARG A 37 13.46 -7.29 6.91
C ARG A 37 13.78 -6.95 8.35
N PHE A 38 13.26 -5.84 8.86
CA PHE A 38 13.43 -5.42 10.25
C PHE A 38 12.91 -6.49 11.23
N LEU A 39 11.69 -6.99 11.04
CA LEU A 39 11.11 -8.01 11.91
C LEU A 39 11.90 -9.32 11.89
N ARG A 40 12.34 -9.77 10.71
CA ARG A 40 13.18 -10.97 10.57
C ARG A 40 14.53 -10.81 11.26
N ALA A 41 15.18 -9.65 11.10
CA ALA A 41 16.45 -9.36 11.76
C ALA A 41 16.34 -9.36 13.29
N ASN A 42 15.16 -9.03 13.83
CA ASN A 42 14.86 -9.07 15.27
C ASN A 42 14.29 -10.42 15.76
N GLY A 43 14.35 -11.49 14.95
CA GLY A 43 13.89 -12.82 15.35
C GLY A 43 12.36 -12.94 15.52
N ILE A 44 11.60 -11.99 14.95
CA ILE A 44 10.14 -12.02 15.02
C ILE A 44 9.62 -12.88 13.87
N HIS A 45 8.96 -13.99 14.22
CA HIS A 45 8.24 -14.82 13.26
C HIS A 45 6.81 -14.28 13.03
N PHE A 46 6.45 -14.13 11.76
CA PHE A 46 5.15 -13.62 11.33
C PHE A 46 4.71 -14.28 10.03
N GLN A 47 3.41 -14.18 9.74
CA GLN A 47 2.81 -14.55 8.46
C GLN A 47 2.60 -13.30 7.62
N LYS A 48 2.97 -13.33 6.33
CA LYS A 48 2.72 -12.24 5.38
C LYS A 48 1.32 -12.35 4.76
N HIS A 49 0.67 -11.22 4.51
CA HIS A 49 -0.63 -11.13 3.79
C HIS A 49 -1.61 -12.23 4.21
N TYR A 50 -1.97 -12.23 5.50
CA TYR A 50 -2.60 -13.38 6.13
C TYR A 50 -4.10 -13.47 5.81
N LYS A 51 -4.43 -14.13 4.70
CA LYS A 51 -5.79 -14.29 4.15
C LYS A 51 -6.81 -14.96 5.08
N LYS A 52 -6.37 -15.64 6.14
CA LYS A 52 -7.25 -16.30 7.11
C LYS A 52 -7.82 -15.33 8.16
N ALA A 53 -7.29 -14.11 8.25
CA ALA A 53 -7.83 -13.07 9.12
C ALA A 53 -8.63 -12.04 8.31
N ALA A 54 -9.65 -11.46 8.95
CA ALA A 54 -10.42 -10.36 8.38
C ALA A 54 -9.48 -9.19 8.01
N GLY A 55 -9.73 -8.58 6.85
CA GLY A 55 -8.90 -7.49 6.32
C GLY A 55 -7.57 -7.93 5.70
N CYS A 56 -7.19 -9.22 5.77
CA CYS A 56 -5.95 -9.75 5.19
C CYS A 56 -4.70 -8.91 5.56
N PRO A 57 -4.35 -8.83 6.87
CA PRO A 57 -3.26 -7.99 7.35
C PRO A 57 -1.92 -8.35 6.69
N ASP A 58 -1.09 -7.33 6.46
CA ASP A 58 0.25 -7.50 5.88
C ASP A 58 1.14 -8.36 6.76
N ILE A 59 0.99 -8.22 8.08
CA ILE A 59 1.71 -8.99 9.09
C ILE A 59 0.71 -9.54 10.09
N ALA A 60 0.73 -10.86 10.27
CA ALA A 60 -0.01 -11.53 11.34
C ALA A 60 0.92 -12.31 12.27
N LEU A 61 0.62 -12.23 13.57
CA LEU A 61 1.20 -13.08 14.62
C LEU A 61 0.06 -13.89 15.27
N PRO A 62 -0.39 -15.01 14.65
CA PRO A 62 -1.57 -15.74 15.10
C PRO A 62 -1.49 -16.18 16.58
N ASN A 63 -0.33 -16.70 17.00
CA ASN A 63 -0.11 -17.14 18.39
C ASN A 63 -0.23 -16.00 19.41
N LYS A 64 0.05 -14.75 18.99
CA LYS A 64 -0.05 -13.56 19.83
C LYS A 64 -1.38 -12.83 19.66
N LYS A 65 -2.26 -13.29 18.77
CA LYS A 65 -3.52 -12.63 18.38
C LYS A 65 -3.31 -11.16 17.99
N ARG A 66 -2.23 -10.88 17.25
CA ARG A 66 -1.91 -9.52 16.75
C ARG A 66 -1.90 -9.49 15.22
N ALA A 67 -2.45 -8.42 14.66
CA ALA A 67 -2.43 -8.08 13.24
C ALA A 67 -1.85 -6.67 13.08
N VAL A 68 -1.05 -6.46 12.03
CA VAL A 68 -0.48 -5.16 11.68
C VAL A 68 -0.74 -4.92 10.20
N PHE A 69 -1.24 -3.73 9.90
CA PHE A 69 -1.51 -3.23 8.55
C PHE A 69 -0.47 -2.17 8.22
N ILE A 70 0.10 -2.24 7.03
CA ILE A 70 1.09 -1.30 6.51
C ILE A 70 0.41 -0.52 5.40
N ASP A 71 0.07 0.72 5.73
CA ASP A 71 -0.95 1.47 5.04
C ASP A 71 -0.38 2.88 4.74
N SER A 72 -0.65 3.41 3.55
CA SER A 72 -0.10 4.69 3.09
C SER A 72 -1.17 5.78 3.13
N ASP A 73 -0.88 6.91 3.79
CA ASP A 73 -1.79 8.04 3.97
C ASP A 73 -2.36 8.61 2.67
N PHE A 74 -1.75 8.35 1.51
CA PHE A 74 -2.27 8.77 0.22
C PHE A 74 -3.65 8.16 -0.12
N TRP A 75 -3.94 6.95 0.39
CA TRP A 75 -5.20 6.24 0.14
C TRP A 75 -6.17 6.33 1.32
N HIS A 76 -5.70 6.84 2.46
CA HIS A 76 -6.52 7.12 3.62
C HIS A 76 -7.00 8.57 3.49
N GLY A 77 -8.28 8.70 3.11
CA GLY A 77 -8.88 9.98 2.70
C GLY A 77 -8.89 11.08 3.75
#